data_AF-E4N8X4-F1
#
_entry.id   AF-E4N8X4-F1
#
_cell.length_a   1.000
_cell.length_b   1.000
_cell.length_c   1.000
_cell.angle_alpha   90.00
_cell.angle_beta   90.00
_cell.angle_gamma   90.00
#
_symmetry.space_group_name_H-M   'P 1'
#
loop_
_entity.id
_entity.type
_entity.pdbx_description
1 polymer ?
#
loop_
_entity_poly.entity_id
_entity_poly.type
_entity_poly.pdbx_seq_one_letter_code
_entity_poly.pdbx_strand_id
1 'polypeptide(L)'
;MSNRQLASADLLTAWSEAFDLTPEALHAVGLAGEHLDTAEALDAQVERDGLMVPGDRGGMKLHPAVAEARHQRAAAVAVLRAMVPPPPEDAEAERLSKSAQAQRAARARWSRG
;
A
#
# COMPACT_ATOMS: atom_id res chain seq x y z
N MET A 1 -24.05 7.62 -10.42
CA MET A 1 -22.63 7.34 -10.13
C MET A 1 -22.06 8.58 -9.47
N SER A 2 -21.97 8.59 -8.14
CA SER A 2 -21.50 9.76 -7.40
C SER A 2 -20.01 9.95 -7.67
N ASN A 3 -19.65 11.13 -8.17
CA ASN A 3 -18.28 11.60 -8.26
C ASN A 3 -17.81 11.83 -6.81
N ARG A 4 -17.32 10.78 -6.15
CA ARG A 4 -16.81 10.88 -4.78
C ARG A 4 -15.43 11.52 -4.88
N GLN A 5 -15.38 12.81 -4.57
CA GLN A 5 -14.12 13.49 -4.31
C GLN A 5 -13.42 12.74 -3.18
N LEU A 6 -12.27 12.16 -3.49
CA LEU A 6 -11.52 11.30 -2.57
C LEU A 6 -10.83 12.19 -1.55
N ALA A 7 -10.90 11.85 -0.27
CA ALA A 7 -10.27 12.63 0.80
C ALA A 7 -8.76 12.77 0.56
N SER A 8 -8.14 11.75 -0.04
CA SER A 8 -6.74 11.80 -0.45
C SER A 8 -6.44 12.84 -1.54
N ALA A 9 -7.34 13.06 -2.51
CA ALA A 9 -7.12 14.00 -3.61
C ALA A 9 -7.17 15.46 -3.13
N ASP A 10 -8.07 15.75 -2.19
CA ASP A 10 -8.17 17.07 -1.55
C ASP A 10 -6.93 17.35 -0.69
N LEU A 11 -6.48 16.36 0.09
CA LEU A 11 -5.25 16.46 0.87
C LEU A 11 -4.01 16.60 -0.01
N LEU A 12 -3.95 15.88 -1.14
CA LEU A 12 -2.84 15.95 -2.09
C LEU A 12 -2.72 17.35 -2.69
N THR A 13 -3.85 17.94 -3.09
CA THR A 13 -3.90 19.30 -3.63
C THR A 13 -3.37 20.30 -2.61
N ALA A 14 -3.90 20.26 -1.38
CA ALA A 14 -3.45 21.14 -0.30
C ALA A 14 -1.96 20.95 0.06
N TRP A 15 -1.45 19.72 0.04
CA TRP A 15 -0.04 19.44 0.31
C TRP A 15 0.89 19.86 -0.82
N SER A 16 0.48 19.71 -2.08
CA SER A 16 1.28 20.14 -3.23
C SER A 16 1.49 21.66 -3.29
N GLU A 17 0.53 22.42 -2.76
CA GLU A 17 0.65 23.88 -2.67
C GLU A 17 1.51 24.31 -1.47
N ALA A 18 1.48 23.54 -0.39
CA ALA A 18 2.20 23.85 0.85
C ALA A 18 3.66 23.38 0.84
N PHE A 19 3.96 22.30 0.12
CA PHE A 19 5.27 21.69 0.05
C PHE A 19 5.69 21.59 -1.42
N ASP A 20 6.86 22.14 -1.76
CA ASP A 20 7.45 22.07 -3.10
C ASP A 20 7.90 20.63 -3.41
N LEU A 21 6.92 19.74 -3.63
CA LEU A 21 7.12 18.33 -3.89
C LEU A 21 7.54 18.13 -5.34
N THR A 22 8.53 17.26 -5.55
CA THR A 22 8.89 16.86 -6.91
C THR A 22 7.74 16.09 -7.57
N PRO A 23 7.66 16.05 -8.92
CA PRO A 23 6.63 15.28 -9.62
C PRO A 23 6.57 13.80 -9.20
N GLU A 24 7.72 13.19 -8.91
CA GLU A 24 7.80 11.81 -8.45
C GLU A 24 7.20 11.65 -7.04
N ALA A 25 7.49 12.60 -6.15
CA ALA A 25 6.92 12.63 -4.82
C ALA A 25 5.39 12.82 -4.86
N LEU A 26 4.89 13.72 -5.72
CA LEU A 26 3.46 13.92 -5.94
C LEU A 26 2.78 12.64 -6.41
N HIS A 27 3.39 11.95 -7.38
CA HIS A 27 2.85 10.68 -7.88
C HIS A 27 2.80 9.60 -6.79
N ALA A 28 3.86 9.47 -6.00
CA ALA A 28 3.93 8.48 -4.92
C ALA A 28 2.90 8.77 -3.80
N VAL A 29 2.73 10.04 -3.40
CA VAL A 29 1.71 10.40 -2.40
C VAL A 29 0.30 10.18 -2.97
N GLY A 30 0.06 10.50 -4.25
CA GLY A 30 -1.21 10.21 -4.91
C GLY A 30 -1.55 8.73 -4.89
N LEU A 31 -0.61 7.87 -5.28
CA LEU A 31 -0.78 6.41 -5.26
C LEU A 31 -1.01 5.87 -3.83
N ALA A 32 -0.29 6.39 -2.84
CA ALA A 32 -0.54 6.03 -1.43
C ALA A 32 -1.94 6.46 -0.97
N GLY A 33 -2.41 7.62 -1.43
CA GLY A 33 -3.75 8.14 -1.20
C GLY A 33 -4.84 7.21 -1.72
N GLU A 34 -4.74 6.75 -2.96
CA GLU A 34 -5.69 5.81 -3.57
C GLU A 34 -5.83 4.50 -2.77
N HIS A 35 -4.72 3.98 -2.27
CA HIS A 35 -4.71 2.82 -1.38
C HIS A 35 -5.45 3.10 -0.05
N LEU A 36 -5.23 4.27 0.56
CA LEU A 36 -5.90 4.64 1.80
C LEU A 36 -7.40 4.87 1.61
N ASP A 37 -7.84 5.52 0.53
CA ASP A 37 -9.26 5.67 0.23
C ASP A 37 -9.95 4.32 0.03
N THR A 38 -9.25 3.37 -0.62
CA THR A 38 -9.74 2.00 -0.79
C THR A 38 -9.89 1.31 0.57
N ALA A 39 -8.92 1.49 1.48
CA ALA A 39 -9.00 0.95 2.84
C ALA A 39 -10.21 1.52 3.61
N GLU A 40 -10.47 2.83 3.51
CA GLU A 40 -11.64 3.46 4.14
C GLU A 40 -12.96 2.95 3.55
N ALA A 41 -13.02 2.73 2.24
CA ALA A 41 -14.21 2.16 1.60
C ALA A 41 -14.47 0.72 2.08
N LEU A 42 -13.41 -0.07 2.29
CA LEU A 42 -13.48 -1.42 2.83
C LEU A 42 -13.91 -1.41 4.31
N ASP A 43 -13.42 -0.48 5.11
CA ASP A 43 -13.87 -0.33 6.51
C ASP A 43 -15.36 0.04 6.56
N ALA A 44 -15.81 0.95 5.69
CA ALA A 44 -17.22 1.31 5.58
C ALA A 44 -18.11 0.14 5.10
N GLN A 45 -17.55 -0.87 4.44
CA GLN A 45 -18.26 -2.14 4.19
C GLN A 45 -18.37 -2.95 5.48
N VAL A 46 -17.27 -3.11 6.23
CA VAL A 46 -17.26 -3.84 7.51
C VAL A 46 -18.21 -3.21 8.53
N GLU A 47 -18.29 -1.88 8.59
CA GLU A 47 -19.24 -1.17 9.47
C GLU A 47 -20.70 -1.46 9.11
N ARG A 48 -21.01 -1.58 7.82
CA ARG A 48 -22.38 -1.87 7.34
C ARG A 48 -22.76 -3.35 7.49
N ASP A 49 -21.84 -4.24 7.16
CA ASP A 49 -22.10 -5.68 7.05
C ASP A 49 -21.79 -6.44 8.35
N GLY A 50 -21.05 -5.80 9.25
CA GLY A 50 -20.57 -6.37 10.51
C GLY A 50 -19.20 -7.04 10.38
N LEU A 51 -18.50 -7.14 11.52
CA LEU A 51 -17.14 -7.70 11.60
C LEU A 51 -17.09 -9.19 11.23
N MET A 52 -18.17 -9.92 11.48
CA MET A 52 -18.28 -11.35 11.25
C MET A 52 -19.40 -11.61 10.25
N VAL A 53 -19.11 -12.35 9.19
CA VAL A 53 -20.06 -12.72 8.14
C VAL A 53 -20.23 -14.24 8.05
N PRO A 54 -21.38 -14.73 7.57
CA PRO A 54 -21.54 -16.16 7.31
C PRO A 54 -20.48 -16.69 6.34
N GLY A 55 -19.85 -17.79 6.72
CA GLY A 55 -18.96 -18.57 5.88
C GLY A 55 -19.69 -19.72 5.21
N ASP A 56 -19.13 -20.16 4.09
CA ASP A 56 -19.74 -21.12 3.17
C ASP A 56 -19.89 -22.52 3.79
N ARG A 57 -19.19 -22.80 4.90
CA ARG A 57 -19.27 -24.06 5.68
C ARG A 57 -20.09 -23.93 6.97
N GLY A 58 -20.98 -22.93 7.06
CA GLY A 58 -21.92 -22.76 8.17
C GLY A 58 -21.35 -22.15 9.44
N GLY A 59 -20.08 -21.74 9.45
CA GLY A 59 -19.45 -20.99 10.55
C GLY A 59 -19.35 -19.49 10.24
N MET A 60 -19.23 -18.66 11.27
CA MET A 60 -18.92 -17.23 11.09
C MET A 60 -17.43 -17.06 10.77
N LYS A 61 -17.11 -16.22 9.79
CA LYS A 61 -15.74 -15.84 9.43
C LYS A 61 -15.57 -14.32 9.54
N LEU A 62 -14.33 -13.88 9.73
CA LEU A 62 -14.00 -12.46 9.66
C LEU A 62 -14.39 -11.90 8.29
N HIS A 63 -14.95 -10.69 8.26
CA HIS A 63 -15.31 -10.03 7.01
C HIS A 63 -14.07 -9.90 6.11
N PRO A 64 -14.10 -10.36 4.84
CA PRO A 64 -12.92 -10.40 3.97
C PRO A 64 -12.29 -9.01 3.74
N ALA A 65 -13.12 -7.97 3.73
CA ALA A 65 -12.66 -6.58 3.65
C ALA A 65 -11.68 -6.18 4.78
N VAL A 66 -11.68 -6.85 5.94
CA VAL A 66 -10.73 -6.56 7.02
C VAL A 66 -9.29 -6.87 6.60
N ALA A 67 -9.07 -8.05 6.01
CA ALA A 67 -7.74 -8.44 5.54
C ALA A 67 -7.30 -7.57 4.37
N GLU A 68 -8.22 -7.25 3.46
CA GLU A 68 -7.93 -6.40 2.32
C GLU A 68 -7.60 -4.96 2.73
N ALA A 69 -8.35 -4.37 3.67
CA ALA A 69 -8.09 -3.02 4.17
C ALA A 69 -6.72 -2.95 4.88
N ARG A 70 -6.26 -4.05 5.48
CA ARG A 70 -4.89 -4.15 6.02
C ARG A 70 -3.85 -4.18 4.88
N HIS A 71 -4.09 -4.92 3.80
CA HIS A 71 -3.18 -4.95 2.65
C HIS A 71 -3.07 -3.58 1.96
N GLN A 72 -4.18 -2.88 1.79
CA GLN A 72 -4.18 -1.53 1.21
C GLN A 72 -3.34 -0.55 2.04
N ARG A 73 -3.47 -0.56 3.37
CA ARG A 73 -2.61 0.24 4.26
C ARG A 73 -1.14 -0.16 4.17
N ALA A 74 -0.84 -1.45 4.08
CA ALA A 74 0.53 -1.93 3.93
C ALA A 74 1.16 -1.47 2.60
N ALA A 75 0.37 -1.46 1.51
CA ALA A 75 0.80 -0.95 0.21
C ALA A 75 1.09 0.56 0.27
N ALA A 76 0.19 1.35 0.87
CA ALA A 76 0.42 2.79 1.08
C ALA A 76 1.72 3.05 1.85
N VAL A 77 1.95 2.33 2.95
CA VAL A 77 3.20 2.44 3.72
C VAL A 77 4.42 2.05 2.88
N ALA A 78 4.33 1.03 2.04
CA ALA A 78 5.44 0.62 1.18
C ALA A 78 5.80 1.70 0.15
N VAL A 79 4.80 2.32 -0.48
CA VAL A 79 4.98 3.43 -1.43
C VAL A 79 5.66 4.62 -0.74
N LEU A 80 5.13 5.03 0.42
CA LEU A 80 5.68 6.16 1.17
C LEU A 80 7.09 5.88 1.70
N ARG A 81 7.38 4.66 2.16
CA ARG A 81 8.74 4.27 2.59
C ARG A 81 9.74 4.30 1.46
N ALA A 82 9.35 3.97 0.23
CA ALA A 82 10.23 4.02 -0.92
C ALA A 82 10.69 5.44 -1.27
N MET A 83 9.96 6.48 -0.82
CA MET A 83 10.34 7.88 -0.98
C MET A 83 11.41 8.32 0.03
N VAL A 84 11.50 7.64 1.17
CA VAL A 84 12.43 8.02 2.23
C VAL A 84 13.79 7.37 1.92
N PRO A 85 14.85 8.15 1.68
CA PRO A 85 16.18 7.58 1.51
C PRO A 85 16.56 6.83 2.80
N PRO A 86 17.16 5.64 2.69
CA PRO A 86 17.62 4.91 3.87
C PRO A 86 18.65 5.76 4.62
N PRO A 87 18.70 5.68 5.96
CA PRO A 87 19.75 6.34 6.72
C PRO A 87 21.12 5.86 6.22
N PRO A 88 22.16 6.70 6.30
CA PRO A 88 23.45 6.45 5.66
C PRO A 88 24.11 5.13 6.10
N GLU A 89 23.85 4.67 7.33
CA GLU A 89 24.30 3.37 7.85
C GLU A 89 23.60 2.14 7.22
N ASP A 90 22.35 2.29 6.76
CA ASP A 90 21.55 1.19 6.22
C ASP A 90 21.56 1.14 4.68
N ALA A 91 21.95 2.24 4.03
CA ALA A 91 21.94 2.38 2.58
C ALA A 91 22.83 1.37 1.83
N GLU A 92 23.94 0.96 2.45
CA GLU A 92 24.86 -0.05 1.90
C GLU A 92 24.31 -1.47 2.11
N ALA A 93 23.77 -1.75 3.31
CA ALA A 93 23.19 -3.04 3.65
C ALA A 93 21.96 -3.38 2.78
N GLU A 94 21.12 -2.39 2.48
CA GLU A 94 19.92 -2.60 1.66
C GLU A 94 20.25 -2.86 0.18
N ARG A 95 21.26 -2.16 -0.37
CA ARG A 95 21.78 -2.39 -1.73
C ARG A 95 22.36 -3.81 -1.87
N LEU A 96 23.14 -4.23 -0.89
CA LEU A 96 23.73 -5.58 -0.85
C LEU A 96 22.64 -6.66 -0.75
N SER A 97 21.58 -6.42 0.03
CA SER A 97 20.44 -7.35 0.17
C SER A 97 19.65 -7.53 -1.13
N LYS A 98 19.26 -6.43 -1.80
CA LYS A 98 18.54 -6.47 -3.09
C LYS A 98 19.35 -7.17 -4.18
N SER A 99 20.66 -6.92 -4.24
CA SER A 99 21.60 -7.62 -5.14
C SER A 99 21.67 -9.13 -4.84
N ALA A 100 21.77 -9.51 -3.56
CA ALA A 100 21.82 -10.91 -3.15
C ALA A 100 20.51 -11.66 -3.47
N GLN A 101 19.36 -11.00 -3.38
CA GLN A 101 18.06 -11.58 -3.72
C GLN A 101 17.90 -11.76 -5.24
N ALA A 102 18.32 -10.78 -6.03
CA ALA A 102 18.34 -10.86 -7.50
C ALA A 102 19.27 -11.98 -7.99
N GLN A 103 20.46 -12.11 -7.41
CA GLN A 103 21.40 -13.19 -7.72
C GLN A 103 20.84 -14.57 -7.37
N ARG A 104 20.16 -14.72 -6.22
CA ARG A 104 19.49 -15.97 -5.84
C ARG A 104 18.37 -16.35 -6.81
N ALA A 105 17.54 -15.38 -7.21
CA ALA A 105 16.48 -15.61 -8.18
C ALA A 105 17.03 -16.00 -9.57
N ALA A 106 18.10 -15.35 -10.03
CA ALA A 106 18.77 -15.67 -11.29
C ALA A 106 19.38 -17.08 -11.26
N ARG A 107 20.08 -17.44 -10.17
CA ARG A 107 20.65 -18.79 -9.98
C ARG A 107 19.57 -19.87 -9.96
N ALA A 108 18.47 -19.64 -9.23
CA ALA A 108 17.34 -20.58 -9.18
C ALA A 108 16.63 -20.75 -10.54
N ARG A 109 16.73 -19.76 -11.43
CA ARG A 109 16.20 -19.84 -12.80
C ARG A 109 17.13 -20.64 -13.72
N TRP A 110 18.45 -20.53 -13.55
CA TRP A 110 19.43 -21.27 -14.36
C TRP A 110 19.72 -22.69 -13.86
N SER A 111 19.41 -23.00 -12.60
CA SER A 111 19.51 -24.37 -12.06
C SER A 111 18.30 -25.26 -12.37
N ARG A 112 17.33 -24.77 -13.14
CA ARG A 112 16.11 -25.49 -13.56
C ARG A 112 16.04 -25.75 -15.07
N GLY A 113 17.15 -25.55 -15.78
CA GLY A 113 17.34 -25.95 -17.18
C GLY A 113 18.50 -26.92 -17.28
#